data_AF-A0A4D5RSA0-F1
#
_entry.id   AF-A0A4D5RSA0-F1
#
_cell.length_a   1.000
_cell.length_b   1.000
_cell.length_c   1.000
_cell.angle_alpha   90.00
_cell.angle_beta   90.00
_cell.angle_gamma   90.00
#
_symmetry.space_group_name_H-M   'P 1'
#
loop_
_entity.id
_entity.type
_entity.pdbx_description
1 polymer ?
#
loop_
_entity_poly.entity_id
_entity_poly.type
_entity_poly.pdbx_seq_one_letter_code
_entity_poly.pdbx_strand_id
1 'polypeptide(L)'
;MAVNFSVSSKAMLLLVLCFAVVCHTVNAGAQHVCPYPQACTSPGAPDPHHTVTATARYDPTTGECVTIPSVTGPHDCQKFANLAACQAACVVSE
;
A
#
# COMPACT_ATOMS: atom_id res chain seq x y z
N MET A 1 2.07 58.18 23.30
CA MET A 1 2.46 56.79 23.02
C MET A 1 1.55 56.22 21.94
N ALA A 2 2.03 56.17 20.69
CA ALA A 2 1.25 55.69 19.56
C ALA A 2 1.26 54.15 19.55
N VAL A 3 0.07 53.58 19.55
CA VAL A 3 -0.17 52.15 19.67
C VAL A 3 0.19 51.42 18.37
N ASN A 4 1.21 50.56 18.44
CA ASN A 4 1.57 49.62 17.39
C ASN A 4 0.48 48.54 17.27
N PHE A 5 -0.61 48.83 16.57
CA PHE A 5 -1.74 47.90 16.40
C PHE A 5 -1.87 47.31 15.00
N SER A 6 -0.81 47.36 14.19
CA SER A 6 -0.82 46.92 12.79
C SER A 6 -0.04 45.61 12.53
N VAL A 7 0.55 45.00 13.56
CA VAL A 7 1.40 43.80 13.41
C VAL A 7 0.75 42.50 13.91
N SER A 8 -0.35 42.57 14.68
CA SER A 8 -0.97 41.36 15.26
C SER A 8 -1.92 40.61 14.31
N SER A 9 -2.52 41.28 13.32
CA SER A 9 -3.56 40.66 12.48
C SER A 9 -3.02 39.69 11.42
N LYS A 10 -1.78 39.88 10.93
CA LYS A 10 -1.17 38.97 9.93
C LYS A 10 -0.70 37.66 10.54
N ALA A 11 -0.23 37.68 11.78
CA ALA A 11 0.24 36.48 12.48
C ALA A 11 -0.91 35.50 12.78
N MET A 12 -2.08 36.02 13.12
CA MET A 12 -3.26 35.20 13.42
C MET A 12 -3.84 34.51 12.18
N LEU A 13 -3.82 35.20 11.03
CA LEU A 13 -4.26 34.65 9.74
C LEU A 13 -3.31 33.54 9.23
N LEU A 14 -2.00 33.71 9.39
CA LEU A 14 -1.00 32.69 9.06
C LEU A 14 -1.16 31.41 9.89
N LEU A 15 -1.47 31.55 11.19
CA LEU A 15 -1.70 30.39 12.06
C LEU A 15 -2.93 29.59 11.61
N VAL A 16 -4.05 30.24 11.29
CA VAL A 16 -5.28 29.55 10.83
C VAL A 16 -5.06 28.81 9.50
N LEU A 17 -4.31 29.40 8.57
CA LEU A 17 -3.93 28.76 7.31
C LEU A 17 -3.01 27.54 7.52
N CYS A 18 -2.07 27.60 8.47
CA CYS A 18 -1.24 26.45 8.82
C CYS A 18 -2.06 25.29 9.41
N PHE A 19 -3.08 25.56 10.22
CA PHE A 19 -3.94 24.51 10.79
C PHE A 19 -4.81 23.82 9.72
N ALA A 20 -5.31 24.55 8.72
CA ALA A 20 -6.12 23.96 7.65
C ALA A 20 -5.33 23.01 6.74
N VAL A 21 -4.04 23.29 6.50
CA VAL A 21 -3.18 22.44 5.65
C VAL A 21 -2.80 21.13 6.35
N VAL A 22 -2.62 21.14 7.67
CA VAL A 22 -2.22 19.93 8.43
C VAL A 22 -3.38 18.92 8.57
N CYS A 23 -4.64 19.39 8.55
CA CYS A 23 -5.81 18.50 8.66
C CYS A 23 -6.16 17.74 7.36
N HIS A 24 -5.59 18.12 6.22
CA HIS A 24 -5.82 17.42 4.94
C HIS A 24 -4.76 16.36 4.60
N THR A 25 -3.67 16.28 5.36
CA THR A 25 -2.60 15.28 5.13
C THR A 25 -2.80 13.99 5.93
N VAL A 26 -3.89 13.88 6.70
CA VAL A 26 -4.22 12.64 7.40
C VAL A 26 -5.14 11.79 6.53
N ASN A 27 -4.63 10.62 6.17
CA ASN A 27 -5.37 9.47 5.63
C ASN A 27 -5.45 9.30 4.10
N ALA A 28 -4.35 9.57 3.39
CA ALA A 28 -4.00 8.65 2.31
C ALA A 28 -3.30 7.45 2.99
N GLY A 29 -4.08 6.45 3.42
CA GLY A 29 -3.51 5.19 3.90
C GLY A 29 -2.52 4.67 2.86
N ALA A 30 -1.35 4.18 3.31
CA ALA A 30 -0.36 3.62 2.40
C ALA A 30 -1.04 2.60 1.49
N GLN A 31 -1.08 2.87 0.19
CA GLN A 31 -1.66 1.93 -0.77
C GLN A 31 -0.80 0.66 -0.71
N HIS A 32 -1.41 -0.48 -0.36
CA HIS A 32 -0.70 -1.74 -0.32
C HIS A 32 -0.35 -2.15 -1.75
N VAL A 33 0.95 -2.10 -2.07
CA VAL A 33 1.49 -2.48 -3.37
C VAL A 33 2.44 -3.65 -3.17
N CYS A 34 2.29 -4.68 -3.98
CA CYS A 34 3.20 -5.82 -4.01
C CYS A 34 4.37 -5.52 -4.95
N PRO A 35 5.62 -5.37 -4.44
CA PRO A 35 6.78 -5.13 -5.27
C PRO A 35 7.27 -6.43 -5.94
N TYR A 36 6.69 -6.80 -7.08
CA TYR A 36 7.14 -7.97 -7.85
C TYR A 36 8.43 -7.66 -8.65
N PRO A 37 9.35 -8.65 -8.80
CA PRO A 37 9.25 -10.03 -8.34
C PRO A 37 9.69 -10.25 -6.88
N GLN A 38 10.20 -9.23 -6.17
CA GLN A 38 10.69 -9.37 -4.78
C GLN A 38 9.62 -9.95 -3.83
N ALA A 39 8.37 -9.54 -3.99
CA ALA A 39 7.26 -10.00 -3.17
C ALA A 39 6.97 -11.50 -3.30
N CYS A 40 7.42 -12.14 -4.38
CA CYS A 40 7.29 -13.59 -4.57
C CYS A 40 8.11 -14.36 -3.53
N THR A 41 9.29 -13.86 -3.14
CA THR A 41 10.14 -14.49 -2.12
C THR A 41 10.03 -13.82 -0.75
N SER A 42 9.63 -12.54 -0.71
CA SER A 42 9.47 -11.77 0.53
C SER A 42 8.20 -10.89 0.47
N PRO A 43 7.01 -11.48 0.73
CA PRO A 43 5.71 -10.83 0.49
C PRO A 43 5.34 -9.75 1.50
N GLY A 44 6.02 -9.68 2.65
CA GLY A 44 5.63 -8.81 3.75
C GLY A 44 4.33 -9.27 4.43
N ALA A 45 3.70 -8.36 5.17
CA ALA A 45 2.42 -8.62 5.83
C ALA A 45 1.26 -8.51 4.82
N PRO A 46 0.26 -9.40 4.85
CA PRO A 46 -0.93 -9.28 4.03
C PRO A 46 -1.68 -7.96 4.28
N ASP A 47 -2.33 -7.41 3.24
CA ASP A 47 -3.19 -6.24 3.36
C ASP A 47 -4.49 -6.58 4.11
N PRO A 48 -4.70 -6.07 5.33
CA PRO A 48 -5.93 -6.35 6.07
C PRO A 48 -7.15 -5.63 5.48
N HIS A 49 -6.96 -4.61 4.64
CA HIS A 49 -8.04 -3.81 4.09
C HIS A 49 -8.56 -4.31 2.74
N HIS A 50 -7.86 -5.26 2.12
CA HIS A 50 -8.24 -5.81 0.83
C HIS A 50 -8.38 -7.32 0.93
N THR A 51 -9.57 -7.84 0.63
CA THR A 51 -9.82 -9.29 0.59
C THR A 51 -9.82 -9.78 -0.85
N VAL A 52 -9.03 -10.80 -1.15
CA VAL A 52 -8.99 -11.47 -2.45
C VAL A 52 -9.30 -12.95 -2.32
N THR A 53 -9.75 -13.56 -3.41
CA THR A 53 -9.77 -15.02 -3.55
C THR A 53 -8.56 -15.44 -4.38
N ALA A 54 -7.74 -16.31 -3.81
CA ALA A 54 -6.57 -16.87 -4.47
C ALA A 54 -6.74 -18.35 -4.77
N THR A 55 -6.25 -18.76 -5.94
CA THR A 55 -6.20 -20.17 -6.38
C THR A 55 -4.80 -20.60 -6.82
N ALA A 56 -3.83 -19.68 -6.79
CA ALA A 56 -2.43 -19.96 -7.07
C ALA A 56 -1.51 -19.30 -6.03
N ARG A 57 -0.32 -19.87 -5.86
CA ARG A 57 0.73 -19.35 -4.99
C ARG A 57 2.10 -19.57 -5.63
N TYR A 58 3.02 -18.64 -5.43
CA TYR A 58 4.43 -18.85 -5.76
C TYR A 58 5.13 -19.69 -4.67
N ASP A 59 5.78 -20.78 -5.07
CA ASP A 59 6.63 -21.58 -4.20
C ASP A 59 8.10 -21.17 -4.39
N PRO A 60 8.71 -20.43 -3.44
CA PRO A 60 10.10 -20.00 -3.56
C PRO A 60 11.10 -21.15 -3.44
N THR A 61 10.68 -22.33 -2.98
CA THR A 61 11.53 -23.53 -2.86
C THR A 61 11.78 -24.16 -4.21
N THR A 62 10.74 -24.25 -5.04
CA THR A 62 10.81 -24.84 -6.39
C THR A 62 11.05 -23.80 -7.47
N GLY A 63 10.75 -22.53 -7.19
CA GLY A 63 10.77 -21.45 -8.18
C GLY A 63 9.53 -21.46 -9.09
N GLU A 64 8.47 -22.16 -8.70
CA GLU A 64 7.29 -22.38 -9.55
C GLU A 64 6.01 -21.80 -8.95
N CYS A 65 5.05 -21.50 -9.83
CA CYS A 65 3.68 -21.19 -9.46
C CYS A 65 2.85 -22.46 -9.37
N VAL A 66 2.28 -22.72 -8.20
CA VAL A 66 1.48 -23.92 -7.93
C VAL A 66 0.01 -23.57 -7.72
N THR A 67 -0.88 -24.49 -8.11
CA THR A 67 -2.30 -24.41 -7.78
C THR A 67 -2.50 -24.75 -6.31
N ILE A 68 -3.32 -23.95 -5.62
CA ILE A 68 -3.74 -24.19 -4.25
C ILE A 68 -5.27 -24.30 -4.18
N PRO A 69 -5.84 -24.89 -3.12
CA PRO A 69 -7.26 -24.77 -2.85
C PRO A 69 -7.69 -23.30 -2.82
N SER A 70 -8.93 -23.01 -3.22
CA SER A 70 -9.45 -21.64 -3.18
C SER A 70 -9.45 -21.11 -1.74
N VAL A 71 -8.76 -19.98 -1.53
CA VAL A 71 -8.69 -19.31 -0.22
C VAL A 71 -9.11 -17.86 -0.41
N THR A 72 -10.09 -17.42 0.38
CA THR A 72 -10.51 -16.02 0.46
C THR A 72 -10.00 -15.40 1.76
N GLY A 73 -9.32 -14.27 1.67
CA GLY A 73 -8.78 -13.57 2.84
C GLY A 73 -7.99 -12.31 2.48
N PRO A 74 -7.29 -11.70 3.46
CA PRO A 74 -6.39 -10.57 3.25
C PRO A 74 -5.45 -10.78 2.07
N HIS A 75 -5.22 -9.74 1.27
CA HIS A 75 -4.37 -9.80 0.08
C HIS A 75 -2.92 -10.06 0.48
N ASP A 76 -2.44 -11.24 0.12
CA ASP A 76 -1.09 -11.73 0.37
C ASP A 76 -0.34 -11.70 -0.96
N CYS A 77 0.78 -10.97 -1.02
CA CYS A 77 1.55 -10.80 -2.25
C CYS A 77 2.18 -12.09 -2.80
N GLN A 78 2.14 -13.21 -2.07
CA GLN A 78 2.53 -14.52 -2.63
C GLN A 78 1.36 -15.30 -3.26
N LYS A 79 0.13 -14.82 -3.10
CA LYS A 79 -1.10 -15.50 -3.54
C LYS A 79 -1.77 -14.74 -4.66
N PHE A 80 -2.22 -15.49 -5.66
CA PHE A 80 -2.73 -14.93 -6.91
C PHE A 80 -4.11 -15.49 -7.25
N ALA A 81 -4.88 -14.71 -7.99
CA ALA A 81 -6.21 -15.11 -8.47
C ALA A 81 -6.16 -16.38 -9.34
N ASN A 82 -5.07 -16.60 -10.08
CA ASN A 82 -4.84 -17.75 -10.95
C ASN A 82 -3.34 -17.96 -11.25
N LEU A 83 -3.00 -19.10 -11.87
CA LEU A 83 -1.63 -19.46 -12.23
C LEU A 83 -0.97 -18.46 -13.19
N ALA A 84 -1.70 -17.96 -14.19
CA ALA A 84 -1.15 -17.04 -15.18
C ALA A 84 -0.70 -15.71 -14.55
N ALA A 85 -1.48 -15.19 -13.61
CA ALA A 85 -1.10 -13.98 -12.85
C ALA A 85 0.15 -14.23 -11.98
N CYS A 86 0.25 -15.41 -11.38
CA CYS A 86 1.46 -15.79 -10.63
C CYS A 86 2.68 -15.87 -11.56
N GLN A 87 2.56 -16.56 -12.70
CA GLN A 87 3.66 -16.72 -13.64
C GLN A 87 4.15 -15.37 -14.18
N ALA A 88 3.22 -14.50 -14.59
CA ALA A 88 3.55 -13.17 -15.07
C ALA A 88 4.26 -12.29 -14.03
N ALA A 89 3.97 -12.49 -12.73
CA ALA A 89 4.56 -11.70 -11.65
C ALA A 89 5.89 -12.27 -11.15
N CYS A 90 6.03 -13.59 -11.11
CA CYS A 90 7.10 -14.27 -10.37
C CYS A 90 8.03 -15.14 -11.21
N VAL A 91 7.57 -15.64 -12.35
CA VAL A 91 8.36 -16.53 -13.22
C VAL A 91 8.86 -15.70 -14.40
N VAL A 92 10.05 -15.13 -14.25
CA VAL A 92 10.70 -14.41 -15.35
C VAL A 92 11.09 -15.44 -16.40
N SER A 93 10.54 -15.34 -17.59
CA SER A 93 11.03 -16.10 -18.75
C SER A 93 12.35 -15.45 -19.19
N GLU A 94 13.45 -16.21 -19.17
CA GLU A 94 14.73 -15.78 -19.75
C GLU A 94 14.62 -15.51 -21.27
#